data_AF-A0A9Q3W922-F1
#
_entry.id   AF-A0A9Q3W922-F1
#
_cell.length_a   1.000
_cell.length_b   1.000
_cell.length_c   1.000
_cell.angle_alpha   90.00
_cell.angle_beta   90.00
_cell.angle_gamma   90.00
#
_symmetry.space_group_name_H-M   'P 1'
#
loop_
_entity.id
_entity.type
_entity.pdbx_description
1 polymer ?
#
loop_
_entity_poly.entity_id
_entity_poly.type
_entity_poly.pdbx_seq_one_letter_code
_entity_poly.pdbx_strand_id
1 'polypeptide(L)'
;MSDDFKTAKTALAKLHQDMEAINRLARPSYLGVIEQMERTLEPIRRQHLEVSRVLEMSGAAARMQEIISANQHWQELIEQTTAASRIADSLAAHQSWLERLDFVQHDFSHISQLQASAKLALCDTSLQLTATERLMAGVDFEVIRNRFQIEMPVIAGLESSIAHVASSYGSLAESLREISDITRLPAFVLPGATREIYTTSFALETLRPWDERDEEEVETEIQLVAEAELETSGCIALLQQVDPGLARPYIGARDALHDKNADRARHILSSLRELWNHLLRRLAPDDLVAAWIPGVLNQKDLLHEGKPTRRARVLYVCRELNNDPLTDFLMHDTRALVKLIELFNRVHELETDLTDEQLRAILLKTDSWLMYILQISAGNFHK
;
A
#
# COMPACT_ATOMS: atom_id res chain seq x y z
N MET A 1 -2.73 -18.33 16.68
CA MET A 1 -1.90 -18.04 15.49
C MET A 1 -0.66 -18.96 15.48
N SER A 2 0.12 -19.08 14.40
CA SER A 2 1.40 -19.83 14.46
C SER A 2 2.53 -18.87 14.88
N ASP A 3 3.24 -19.19 15.97
CA ASP A 3 4.49 -18.52 16.45
C ASP A 3 5.48 -18.16 15.31
N ASP A 4 5.38 -18.88 14.21
CA ASP A 4 6.14 -18.70 12.98
C ASP A 4 6.06 -17.27 12.38
N PHE A 5 4.89 -16.64 12.29
CA PHE A 5 4.77 -15.32 11.62
C PHE A 5 5.44 -14.19 12.41
N LYS A 6 5.19 -14.16 13.72
CA LYS A 6 5.79 -13.19 14.64
C LYS A 6 7.31 -13.33 14.69
N THR A 7 7.78 -14.58 14.68
CA THR A 7 9.21 -14.89 14.60
C THR A 7 9.81 -14.40 13.29
N ALA A 8 9.14 -14.64 12.16
CA ALA A 8 9.59 -14.18 10.85
C ALA A 8 9.71 -12.66 10.78
N LYS A 9 8.71 -11.95 11.32
CA LYS A 9 8.71 -10.50 11.37
C LYS A 9 9.87 -9.93 12.20
N THR A 10 10.08 -10.45 13.41
CA THR A 10 11.19 -10.03 14.28
C THR A 10 12.54 -10.26 13.60
N ALA A 11 12.67 -11.38 12.87
CA ALA A 11 13.87 -11.68 12.10
C ALA A 11 14.04 -10.74 10.89
N LEU A 12 12.97 -10.36 10.17
CA LEU A 12 13.03 -9.36 9.09
C LEU A 12 13.46 -7.99 9.61
N ALA A 13 12.93 -7.53 10.74
CA ALA A 13 13.34 -6.27 11.35
C ALA A 13 14.83 -6.28 11.73
N LYS A 14 15.31 -7.40 12.29
CA LYS A 14 16.74 -7.59 12.57
C LYS A 14 17.56 -7.59 11.28
N LEU A 15 17.08 -8.22 10.21
CA LEU A 15 17.74 -8.24 8.91
C LEU A 15 17.86 -6.85 8.29
N HIS A 16 16.85 -5.99 8.44
CA HIS A 16 16.95 -4.58 8.05
C HIS A 16 18.04 -3.85 8.83
N GLN A 17 18.09 -4.02 10.16
CA GLN A 17 19.15 -3.44 10.99
C GLN A 17 20.54 -3.96 10.59
N ASP A 18 20.65 -5.26 10.33
CA ASP A 18 21.89 -5.88 9.88
C ASP A 18 22.27 -5.36 8.49
N MET A 19 21.31 -5.16 7.57
CA MET A 19 21.54 -4.59 6.24
C MET A 19 21.97 -3.12 6.32
N GLU A 20 21.36 -2.32 7.18
CA GLU A 20 21.80 -0.94 7.45
C GLU A 20 23.20 -0.92 8.06
N ALA A 21 23.51 -1.84 8.98
CA ALA A 21 24.83 -1.98 9.57
C ALA A 21 25.87 -2.44 8.54
N ILE A 22 25.49 -3.32 7.61
CA ILE A 22 26.32 -3.76 6.48
C ILE A 22 26.59 -2.60 5.53
N ASN A 23 25.58 -1.78 5.21
CA ASN A 23 25.80 -0.56 4.43
C ASN A 23 26.80 0.37 5.15
N ARG A 24 26.85 0.36 6.48
CA ARG A 24 27.82 1.17 7.24
C ARG A 24 29.21 0.53 7.41
N LEU A 25 29.41 -0.74 7.05
CA LEU A 25 30.63 -1.50 7.34
C LEU A 25 31.26 -2.11 6.08
N ALA A 26 32.59 -2.00 5.97
CA ALA A 26 33.32 -2.45 4.79
C ALA A 26 33.44 -3.98 4.60
N ARG A 27 32.95 -4.83 5.53
CA ARG A 27 33.15 -6.31 5.47
C ARG A 27 32.10 -7.09 6.29
N PRO A 28 30.97 -7.49 5.67
CA PRO A 28 30.63 -8.94 5.66
C PRO A 28 30.19 -9.48 4.29
N SER A 29 30.03 -10.79 4.20
CA SER A 29 29.50 -11.51 3.02
C SER A 29 27.99 -11.32 2.90
N TYR A 30 27.52 -10.58 1.88
CA TYR A 30 26.11 -10.36 1.59
C TYR A 30 25.30 -11.66 1.42
N LEU A 31 25.97 -12.75 1.05
CA LEU A 31 25.38 -14.10 0.97
C LEU A 31 24.80 -14.56 2.32
N GLY A 32 25.42 -14.19 3.45
CA GLY A 32 24.91 -14.56 4.77
C GLY A 32 23.59 -13.87 5.12
N VAL A 33 23.37 -12.64 4.63
CA VAL A 33 22.08 -11.94 4.79
C VAL A 33 21.02 -12.62 3.94
N ILE A 34 21.36 -12.96 2.69
CA ILE A 34 20.46 -13.66 1.75
C ILE A 34 20.01 -15.01 2.33
N GLU A 35 20.94 -15.82 2.84
CA GLU A 35 20.62 -17.11 3.48
C GLU A 35 19.73 -16.94 4.73
N GLN A 36 19.98 -15.90 5.53
CA GLN A 36 19.18 -15.62 6.72
C GLN A 36 17.78 -15.09 6.37
N MET A 37 17.64 -14.33 5.27
CA MET A 37 16.34 -13.92 4.73
C MET A 37 15.51 -15.13 4.32
N GLU A 38 16.11 -16.14 3.67
CA GLU A 38 15.40 -17.37 3.27
C GLU A 38 14.85 -18.15 4.44
N ARG A 39 15.64 -18.32 5.50
CA ARG A 39 15.17 -18.96 6.74
C ARG A 39 14.00 -18.21 7.35
N THR A 40 13.96 -16.90 7.16
CA THR A 40 12.92 -16.03 7.70
C THR A 40 11.63 -16.09 6.87
N LEU A 41 11.73 -16.35 5.57
CA LEU A 41 10.59 -16.47 4.67
C LEU A 41 9.85 -17.80 4.77
N GLU A 42 10.51 -18.88 5.18
CA GLU A 42 9.90 -20.20 5.26
C GLU A 42 8.63 -20.24 6.14
N PRO A 43 8.62 -19.64 7.34
CA PRO A 43 7.39 -19.34 8.09
C PRO A 43 6.27 -18.67 7.29
N ILE A 44 6.60 -17.61 6.54
CA ILE A 44 5.64 -16.77 5.81
C ILE A 44 5.00 -17.58 4.69
N ARG A 45 5.81 -18.39 3.98
CA ARG A 45 5.34 -19.30 2.92
C ARG A 45 4.38 -20.35 3.47
N ARG A 46 4.73 -20.97 4.61
CA ARG A 46 3.86 -21.95 5.26
C ARG A 46 2.50 -21.36 5.60
N GLN A 47 2.49 -20.14 6.14
CA GLN A 47 1.23 -19.46 6.45
C GLN A 47 0.45 -19.05 5.20
N HIS A 48 1.12 -18.53 4.16
CA HIS A 48 0.48 -18.22 2.88
C HIS A 48 -0.24 -19.44 2.30
N LEU A 49 0.41 -20.61 2.32
CA LEU A 49 -0.20 -21.87 1.87
C LEU A 49 -1.38 -22.31 2.74
N GLU A 50 -1.31 -22.10 4.06
CA GLU A 50 -2.39 -22.40 4.98
C GLU A 50 -3.61 -21.51 4.72
N VAL A 51 -3.40 -20.19 4.63
CA VAL A 51 -4.45 -19.21 4.34
C VAL A 51 -5.07 -19.50 2.99
N SER A 52 -4.26 -19.74 1.95
CA SER A 52 -4.75 -20.11 0.62
C SER A 52 -5.66 -21.33 0.65
N ARG A 53 -5.29 -22.38 1.40
CA ARG A 53 -6.11 -23.59 1.56
C ARG A 53 -7.43 -23.32 2.27
N VAL A 54 -7.43 -22.49 3.33
CA VAL A 54 -8.65 -22.12 4.05
C VAL A 54 -9.58 -21.30 3.15
N LEU A 55 -9.03 -20.45 2.30
CA LEU A 55 -9.79 -19.59 1.40
C LEU A 55 -10.44 -20.33 0.23
N GLU A 56 -9.77 -21.35 -0.32
CA GLU A 56 -10.38 -22.27 -1.30
C GLU A 56 -11.65 -22.95 -0.74
N MET A 57 -11.72 -23.13 0.58
CA MET A 57 -12.87 -23.76 1.25
C MET A 57 -14.01 -22.78 1.60
N SER A 58 -13.75 -21.47 1.68
CA SER A 58 -14.71 -20.48 2.21
C SER A 58 -15.51 -19.71 1.14
N GLY A 59 -15.27 -19.95 -0.16
CA GLY A 59 -15.97 -19.25 -1.26
C GLY A 59 -15.58 -17.76 -1.42
N ALA A 60 -14.81 -17.21 -0.48
CA ALA A 60 -14.15 -15.91 -0.59
C ALA A 60 -12.98 -15.91 -1.60
N ALA A 61 -12.62 -17.10 -2.10
CA ALA A 61 -11.55 -17.37 -3.05
C ALA A 61 -11.54 -16.41 -4.26
N ALA A 62 -12.69 -16.12 -4.88
CA ALA A 62 -12.73 -15.30 -6.10
C ALA A 62 -12.27 -13.85 -5.88
N ARG A 63 -12.39 -13.31 -4.66
CA ARG A 63 -12.02 -11.91 -4.33
C ARG A 63 -10.55 -11.77 -3.93
N MET A 64 -9.94 -12.85 -3.45
CA MET A 64 -8.55 -12.88 -2.96
C MET A 64 -7.59 -13.60 -3.89
N GLN A 65 -8.09 -14.32 -4.90
CA GLN A 65 -7.24 -15.08 -5.82
C GLN A 65 -6.13 -14.21 -6.42
N GLU A 66 -6.45 -12.98 -6.79
CA GLU A 66 -5.48 -12.03 -7.36
C GLU A 66 -4.39 -11.62 -6.35
N ILE A 67 -4.73 -11.47 -5.07
CA ILE A 67 -3.79 -11.14 -3.99
C ILE A 67 -2.91 -12.35 -3.69
N ILE A 68 -3.50 -13.54 -3.60
CA ILE A 68 -2.81 -14.82 -3.38
C ILE A 68 -1.82 -15.08 -4.52
N SER A 69 -2.29 -14.97 -5.77
CA SER A 69 -1.47 -15.16 -6.96
C SER A 69 -0.33 -14.13 -7.04
N ALA A 70 -0.58 -12.87 -6.65
CA ALA A 70 0.46 -11.86 -6.57
C ALA A 70 1.51 -12.18 -5.49
N ASN A 71 1.09 -12.65 -4.31
CA ASN A 71 2.01 -13.04 -3.24
C ASN A 71 2.86 -14.25 -3.63
N GLN A 72 2.24 -15.26 -4.25
CA GLN A 72 2.93 -16.42 -4.81
C GLN A 72 3.98 -15.98 -5.86
N HIS A 73 3.62 -15.06 -6.77
CA HIS A 73 4.54 -14.49 -7.75
C HIS A 73 5.75 -13.81 -7.08
N TRP A 74 5.54 -13.04 -6.02
CA TRP A 74 6.65 -12.43 -5.27
C TRP A 74 7.54 -13.46 -4.60
N GLN A 75 6.95 -14.53 -4.03
CA GLN A 75 7.72 -15.62 -3.43
C GLN A 75 8.59 -16.35 -4.47
N GLU A 76 8.06 -16.59 -5.67
CA GLU A 76 8.80 -17.18 -6.79
C GLU A 76 9.95 -16.27 -7.24
N LEU A 77 9.72 -14.97 -7.35
CA LEU A 77 10.76 -14.00 -7.68
C LEU A 77 11.89 -13.98 -6.66
N ILE A 78 11.57 -14.03 -5.37
CA ILE A 78 12.55 -14.17 -4.29
C ILE A 78 13.38 -15.44 -4.51
N GLU A 79 12.77 -16.58 -4.87
CA GLU A 79 13.50 -17.83 -5.14
C GLU A 79 14.42 -17.74 -6.35
N GLN A 80 13.96 -17.12 -7.44
CA GLN A 80 14.74 -16.96 -8.66
C GLN A 80 16.03 -16.16 -8.44
N THR A 81 15.99 -15.13 -7.57
CA THR A 81 17.21 -14.35 -7.22
C THR A 81 18.31 -15.20 -6.58
N THR A 82 17.93 -16.32 -5.96
CA THR A 82 18.86 -17.25 -5.31
C THR A 82 19.60 -18.13 -6.29
N ALA A 83 18.90 -18.63 -7.31
CA ALA A 83 19.49 -19.47 -8.36
C ALA A 83 20.39 -18.66 -9.31
N ALA A 84 20.07 -17.38 -9.49
CA ALA A 84 20.72 -16.49 -10.44
C ALA A 84 21.67 -15.46 -9.77
N SER A 85 22.68 -15.92 -9.01
CA SER A 85 23.78 -15.07 -8.53
C SER A 85 24.66 -14.47 -9.65
N ARG A 86 24.18 -14.48 -10.90
CA ARG A 86 24.82 -13.93 -12.10
C ARG A 86 23.84 -13.10 -12.96
N ILE A 87 22.93 -12.35 -12.35
CA ILE A 87 22.21 -11.30 -13.11
C ILE A 87 23.14 -10.08 -13.16
N ALA A 88 23.95 -10.00 -14.22
CA ALA A 88 25.00 -9.01 -14.39
C ALA A 88 24.52 -7.64 -14.92
N ASP A 89 23.21 -7.41 -15.07
CA ASP A 89 22.72 -6.36 -16.00
C ASP A 89 21.84 -5.25 -15.38
N SER A 90 21.82 -5.01 -14.07
CA SER A 90 20.95 -3.94 -13.51
C SER A 90 21.59 -2.53 -13.52
N LEU A 91 22.19 -2.11 -14.65
CA LEU A 91 22.68 -0.74 -14.85
C LEU A 91 21.56 0.31 -15.02
N ALA A 92 20.29 -0.11 -15.03
CA ALA A 92 19.12 0.75 -15.27
C ALA A 92 18.19 0.87 -14.05
N ALA A 93 18.75 0.86 -12.83
CA ALA A 93 17.98 1.07 -11.61
C ALA A 93 17.55 2.53 -11.44
N HIS A 94 16.35 2.74 -10.93
CA HIS A 94 15.85 4.07 -10.59
C HIS A 94 16.70 4.71 -9.49
N GLN A 95 16.91 6.03 -9.57
CA GLN A 95 17.79 6.79 -8.67
C GLN A 95 17.46 6.58 -7.18
N SER A 96 16.17 6.47 -6.83
CA SER A 96 15.75 6.22 -5.44
C SER A 96 16.32 4.92 -4.84
N TRP A 97 16.61 3.91 -5.67
CA TRP A 97 17.28 2.70 -5.19
C TRP A 97 18.75 2.98 -4.92
N LEU A 98 19.41 3.81 -5.73
CA LEU A 98 20.80 4.22 -5.52
C LEU A 98 20.94 5.12 -4.28
N GLU A 99 19.99 6.04 -4.05
CA GLU A 99 19.94 6.88 -2.85
C GLU A 99 19.80 6.04 -1.56
N ARG A 100 19.03 4.94 -1.61
CA ARG A 100 18.97 3.97 -0.50
C ARG A 100 20.32 3.29 -0.22
N LEU A 101 21.23 3.28 -1.19
CA LEU A 101 22.55 2.66 -1.12
C LEU A 101 23.67 3.67 -0.82
N ASP A 102 23.43 4.98 -0.89
CA ASP A 102 24.45 6.04 -0.96
C ASP A 102 25.25 6.27 0.33
N PHE A 103 25.10 5.37 1.32
CA PHE A 103 25.78 5.43 2.62
C PHE A 103 27.13 4.68 2.64
N VAL A 104 27.63 4.13 1.52
CA VAL A 104 28.79 3.21 1.50
C VAL A 104 29.92 3.67 0.55
N GLN A 105 31.15 3.56 1.04
CA GLN A 105 32.39 3.78 0.28
C GLN A 105 32.60 2.75 -0.87
N HIS A 106 33.33 3.21 -1.87
CA HIS A 106 33.65 2.72 -3.23
C HIS A 106 34.10 1.24 -3.44
N ASP A 107 34.06 0.36 -2.44
CA ASP A 107 34.76 -0.95 -2.51
C ASP A 107 33.83 -2.18 -2.70
N PHE A 108 32.52 -2.01 -2.89
CA PHE A 108 31.58 -3.09 -3.23
C PHE A 108 30.93 -2.89 -4.61
N SER A 109 30.59 -3.99 -5.30
CA SER A 109 29.78 -3.89 -6.51
C SER A 109 28.36 -3.45 -6.15
N HIS A 110 28.01 -2.19 -6.42
CA HIS A 110 26.68 -1.59 -6.22
C HIS A 110 25.50 -2.49 -6.65
N ILE A 111 25.73 -3.36 -7.64
CA ILE A 111 24.77 -4.37 -8.13
C ILE A 111 24.32 -5.33 -7.02
N SER A 112 25.24 -5.85 -6.20
CA SER A 112 24.89 -6.83 -5.16
C SER A 112 24.08 -6.18 -4.04
N GLN A 113 24.42 -4.96 -3.65
CA GLN A 113 23.66 -4.22 -2.62
C GLN A 113 22.26 -3.83 -3.11
N LEU A 114 22.13 -3.45 -4.38
CA LEU A 114 20.84 -3.23 -5.01
C LEU A 114 19.99 -4.50 -5.00
N GLN A 115 20.59 -5.66 -5.27
CA GLN A 115 19.88 -6.93 -5.35
C GLN A 115 19.21 -7.36 -4.05
N ALA A 116 19.89 -7.40 -2.89
CA ALA A 116 19.13 -7.69 -1.65
C ALA A 116 18.45 -6.48 -1.01
N SER A 117 18.69 -5.24 -1.45
CA SER A 117 17.73 -4.17 -1.15
C SER A 117 16.39 -4.47 -1.82
N ALA A 118 16.39 -4.86 -3.10
CA ALA A 118 15.18 -5.29 -3.79
C ALA A 118 14.59 -6.58 -3.20
N LYS A 119 15.43 -7.57 -2.84
CA LYS A 119 14.97 -8.80 -2.18
C LYS A 119 14.33 -8.52 -0.81
N LEU A 120 14.89 -7.61 0.00
CA LEU A 120 14.29 -7.22 1.28
C LEU A 120 12.92 -6.58 1.07
N ALA A 121 12.81 -5.65 0.12
CA ALA A 121 11.53 -5.02 -0.21
C ALA A 121 10.48 -6.05 -0.67
N LEU A 122 10.89 -7.09 -1.41
CA LEU A 122 10.02 -8.20 -1.78
C LEU A 122 9.61 -9.06 -0.58
N CYS A 123 10.52 -9.29 0.37
CA CYS A 123 10.19 -10.01 1.62
C CYS A 123 9.13 -9.25 2.43
N ASP A 124 9.32 -7.93 2.60
CA ASP A 124 8.36 -7.08 3.32
C ASP A 124 7.01 -7.04 2.60
N THR A 125 7.04 -6.95 1.27
CA THR A 125 5.85 -7.03 0.41
C THR A 125 5.11 -8.35 0.63
N SER A 126 5.81 -9.48 0.62
CA SER A 126 5.20 -10.78 0.86
C SER A 126 4.64 -10.92 2.27
N LEU A 127 5.33 -10.40 3.29
CA LEU A 127 4.83 -10.37 4.67
C LEU A 127 3.51 -9.58 4.77
N GLN A 128 3.45 -8.39 4.17
CA GLN A 128 2.25 -7.55 4.17
C GLN A 128 1.09 -8.19 3.39
N LEU A 129 1.36 -8.87 2.27
CA LEU A 129 0.33 -9.59 1.53
C LEU A 129 -0.21 -10.80 2.30
N THR A 130 0.64 -11.56 2.98
CA THR A 130 0.17 -12.67 3.82
C THR A 130 -0.74 -12.17 4.95
N ALA A 131 -0.43 -11.01 5.54
CA ALA A 131 -1.32 -10.36 6.51
C ALA A 131 -2.63 -9.89 5.86
N THR A 132 -2.56 -9.35 4.65
CA THR A 132 -3.73 -8.93 3.86
C THR A 132 -4.66 -10.11 3.56
N GLU A 133 -4.11 -11.23 3.07
CA GLU A 133 -4.87 -12.44 2.78
C GLU A 133 -5.67 -12.90 4.01
N ARG A 134 -5.03 -12.87 5.18
CA ARG A 134 -5.69 -13.21 6.45
C ARG A 134 -6.81 -12.22 6.80
N LEU A 135 -6.56 -10.92 6.75
CA LEU A 135 -7.57 -9.91 7.05
C LEU A 135 -8.77 -10.05 6.10
N MET A 136 -8.51 -10.17 4.79
CA MET A 136 -9.55 -10.31 3.78
C MET A 136 -10.33 -11.63 3.89
N ALA A 137 -9.73 -12.68 4.46
CA ALA A 137 -10.43 -13.92 4.77
C ALA A 137 -11.57 -13.72 5.79
N GLY A 138 -11.41 -12.77 6.72
CA GLY A 138 -12.41 -12.41 7.73
C GLY A 138 -13.48 -11.44 7.25
N VAL A 139 -13.31 -10.80 6.10
CA VAL A 139 -14.23 -9.77 5.60
C VAL A 139 -15.45 -10.40 4.92
N ASP A 140 -16.62 -10.18 5.51
CA ASP A 140 -17.92 -10.50 4.93
C ASP A 140 -18.77 -9.22 4.75
N PHE A 141 -18.95 -8.83 3.48
CA PHE A 141 -19.72 -7.63 3.11
C PHE A 141 -21.20 -7.73 3.45
N GLU A 142 -21.79 -8.93 3.47
CA GLU A 142 -23.18 -9.12 3.88
C GLU A 142 -23.33 -8.94 5.39
N VAL A 143 -22.35 -9.41 6.18
CA VAL A 143 -22.30 -9.18 7.63
C VAL A 143 -22.14 -7.68 7.93
N ILE A 144 -21.20 -7.00 7.27
CA ILE A 144 -21.02 -5.53 7.39
C ILE A 144 -22.34 -4.83 7.04
N ARG A 145 -22.96 -5.18 5.90
CA ARG A 145 -24.23 -4.59 5.49
C ARG A 145 -25.31 -4.74 6.55
N ASN A 146 -25.51 -5.96 7.05
CA ASN A 146 -26.58 -6.28 7.98
C ASN A 146 -26.36 -5.61 9.35
N ARG A 147 -25.11 -5.57 9.83
CA ARG A 147 -24.73 -4.93 11.09
C ARG A 147 -25.08 -3.44 11.08
N PHE A 148 -24.64 -2.73 10.05
CA PHE A 148 -24.79 -1.27 9.97
C PHE A 148 -26.05 -0.83 9.22
N GLN A 149 -26.88 -1.77 8.74
CA GLN A 149 -28.09 -1.50 7.94
C GLN A 149 -27.82 -0.66 6.68
N ILE A 150 -26.71 -0.95 6.00
CA ILE A 150 -26.28 -0.19 4.83
C ILE A 150 -27.05 -0.65 3.58
N GLU A 151 -27.38 0.28 2.70
CA GLU A 151 -28.08 -0.04 1.45
C GLU A 151 -27.21 -0.90 0.52
N MET A 152 -27.83 -1.89 -0.13
CA MET A 152 -27.16 -2.81 -1.03
C MET A 152 -26.31 -2.13 -2.13
N PRO A 153 -26.76 -1.03 -2.79
CA PRO A 153 -25.94 -0.38 -3.82
C PRO A 153 -24.63 0.19 -3.29
N VAL A 154 -24.58 0.61 -2.02
CA VAL A 154 -23.37 1.16 -1.39
C VAL A 154 -22.36 0.03 -1.16
N ILE A 155 -22.81 -1.07 -0.53
CA ILE A 155 -21.95 -2.23 -0.24
C ILE A 155 -21.47 -2.91 -1.51
N ALA A 156 -22.36 -3.20 -2.46
CA ALA A 156 -21.98 -3.81 -3.73
C ALA A 156 -21.02 -2.92 -4.53
N GLY A 157 -21.19 -1.59 -4.46
CA GLY A 157 -20.27 -0.64 -5.08
C GLY A 157 -18.88 -0.63 -4.46
N LEU A 158 -18.78 -0.80 -3.14
CA LEU A 158 -17.51 -0.93 -2.42
C LEU A 158 -16.84 -2.28 -2.71
N GLU A 159 -17.59 -3.38 -2.59
CA GLU A 159 -17.10 -4.73 -2.87
C GLU A 159 -16.53 -4.82 -4.30
N SER A 160 -17.28 -4.31 -5.29
CA SER A 160 -16.79 -4.21 -6.67
C SER A 160 -15.52 -3.38 -6.75
N SER A 161 -15.45 -2.23 -6.08
CA SER A 161 -14.25 -1.38 -6.13
C SER A 161 -13.02 -2.08 -5.52
N ILE A 162 -13.19 -2.88 -4.47
CA ILE A 162 -12.11 -3.65 -3.84
C ILE A 162 -11.68 -4.82 -4.73
N ALA A 163 -12.62 -5.52 -5.37
CA ALA A 163 -12.29 -6.59 -6.33
C ALA A 163 -11.46 -6.05 -7.51
N HIS A 164 -11.81 -4.86 -8.01
CA HIS A 164 -11.03 -4.19 -9.05
C HIS A 164 -9.62 -3.80 -8.57
N VAL A 165 -9.48 -3.33 -7.32
CA VAL A 165 -8.18 -3.04 -6.72
C VAL A 165 -7.32 -4.31 -6.67
N ALA A 166 -7.86 -5.41 -6.14
CA ALA A 166 -7.17 -6.70 -6.08
C ALA A 166 -6.72 -7.17 -7.47
N SER A 167 -7.61 -7.15 -8.46
CA SER A 167 -7.29 -7.53 -9.85
C SER A 167 -6.24 -6.64 -10.50
N SER A 168 -6.31 -5.32 -10.28
CA SER A 168 -5.29 -4.40 -10.80
C SER A 168 -3.93 -4.56 -10.11
N TYR A 169 -3.90 -4.95 -8.83
CA TYR A 169 -2.67 -5.31 -8.13
C TYR A 169 -2.08 -6.63 -8.65
N GLY A 170 -2.93 -7.64 -8.90
CA GLY A 170 -2.52 -8.88 -9.56
C GLY A 170 -1.88 -8.61 -10.94
N SER A 171 -2.53 -7.76 -11.75
CA SER A 171 -1.99 -7.33 -13.05
C SER A 171 -0.67 -6.58 -12.93
N LEU A 172 -0.50 -5.73 -11.90
CA LEU A 172 0.77 -5.08 -11.60
C LEU A 172 1.83 -6.13 -11.24
N ALA A 173 1.51 -7.11 -10.42
CA ALA A 173 2.43 -8.17 -10.03
C ALA A 173 2.92 -8.97 -11.24
N GLU A 174 2.00 -9.44 -12.08
CA GLU A 174 2.32 -10.19 -13.31
C GLU A 174 3.17 -9.39 -14.32
N SER A 175 3.08 -8.06 -14.29
CA SER A 175 3.86 -7.17 -15.15
C SER A 175 5.33 -7.06 -14.73
N LEU A 176 5.65 -7.33 -13.46
CA LEU A 176 7.00 -7.23 -12.90
C LEU A 176 7.57 -8.65 -12.78
N ARG A 177 8.18 -9.16 -13.85
CA ARG A 177 8.58 -10.58 -13.96
C ARG A 177 9.99 -10.85 -13.47
N GLU A 178 10.80 -9.80 -13.37
CA GLU A 178 12.18 -9.88 -12.94
C GLU A 178 12.52 -8.76 -11.95
N ILE A 179 13.60 -8.92 -11.18
CA ILE A 179 14.13 -7.85 -10.31
C ILE A 179 14.47 -6.58 -11.11
N SER A 180 14.87 -6.73 -12.37
CA SER A 180 15.16 -5.62 -13.26
C SER A 180 13.92 -4.74 -13.49
N ASP A 181 12.72 -5.33 -13.59
CA ASP A 181 11.47 -4.60 -13.74
C ASP A 181 11.11 -3.82 -12.48
N ILE A 182 11.35 -4.41 -11.31
CA ILE A 182 11.13 -3.77 -9.99
C ILE A 182 12.09 -2.59 -9.79
N THR A 183 13.37 -2.82 -10.07
CA THR A 183 14.42 -1.81 -9.82
C THR A 183 14.37 -0.64 -10.80
N ARG A 184 13.72 -0.78 -11.96
CA ARG A 184 13.42 0.33 -12.89
C ARG A 184 12.37 1.30 -12.37
N LEU A 185 11.51 0.84 -11.46
CA LEU A 185 10.53 1.68 -10.79
C LEU A 185 11.14 2.31 -9.53
N PRO A 186 10.62 3.46 -9.07
CA PRO A 186 11.02 4.02 -7.78
C PRO A 186 10.84 3.02 -6.64
N ALA A 187 11.75 3.04 -5.68
CA ALA A 187 11.89 2.02 -4.64
C ALA A 187 10.72 1.97 -3.64
N PHE A 188 9.87 2.99 -3.66
CA PHE A 188 8.65 3.07 -2.86
C PHE A 188 7.42 2.48 -3.57
N VAL A 189 7.47 2.22 -4.88
CA VAL A 189 6.29 1.86 -5.69
C VAL A 189 5.68 0.54 -5.23
N LEU A 190 6.47 -0.54 -5.21
CA LEU A 190 5.94 -1.84 -4.83
C LEU A 190 5.53 -1.90 -3.34
N PRO A 191 6.35 -1.41 -2.38
CA PRO A 191 5.91 -1.31 -0.99
C PRO A 191 4.66 -0.43 -0.82
N GLY A 192 4.58 0.70 -1.52
CA GLY A 192 3.44 1.61 -1.48
C GLY A 192 2.16 0.97 -1.99
N ALA A 193 2.20 0.31 -3.16
CA ALA A 193 1.05 -0.41 -3.71
C ALA A 193 0.56 -1.52 -2.76
N THR A 194 1.49 -2.24 -2.16
CA THR A 194 1.17 -3.32 -1.21
C THR A 194 0.57 -2.78 0.08
N ARG A 195 1.10 -1.67 0.59
CA ARG A 195 0.53 -0.98 1.75
C ARG A 195 -0.88 -0.46 1.49
N GLU A 196 -1.20 -0.01 0.27
CA GLU A 196 -2.58 0.39 -0.08
C GLU A 196 -3.57 -0.78 0.02
N ILE A 197 -3.16 -1.97 -0.42
CA ILE A 197 -3.92 -3.21 -0.28
C ILE A 197 -4.12 -3.54 1.20
N TYR A 198 -3.03 -3.62 1.96
CA TYR A 198 -3.06 -3.93 3.40
C TYR A 198 -3.93 -2.96 4.20
N THR A 199 -3.76 -1.65 4.02
CA THR A 199 -4.51 -0.64 4.78
C THR A 199 -5.99 -0.62 4.41
N THR A 200 -6.36 -1.00 3.18
CA THR A 200 -7.75 -1.21 2.79
C THR A 200 -8.34 -2.39 3.53
N SER A 201 -7.63 -3.52 3.57
CA SER A 201 -8.06 -4.73 4.29
C SER A 201 -8.19 -4.50 5.79
N PHE A 202 -7.22 -3.80 6.39
CA PHE A 202 -7.26 -3.41 7.80
C PHE A 202 -8.49 -2.55 8.11
N ALA A 203 -8.78 -1.53 7.29
CA ALA A 203 -9.95 -0.69 7.49
C ALA A 203 -11.27 -1.47 7.40
N LEU A 204 -11.37 -2.45 6.51
CA LEU A 204 -12.55 -3.33 6.43
C LEU A 204 -12.65 -4.26 7.64
N GLU A 205 -11.52 -4.77 8.14
CA GLU A 205 -11.50 -5.64 9.32
C GLU A 205 -12.02 -4.91 10.58
N THR A 206 -11.74 -3.60 10.74
CA THR A 206 -12.29 -2.83 11.88
C THR A 206 -13.83 -2.71 11.90
N LEU A 207 -14.50 -3.10 10.81
CA LEU A 207 -15.95 -3.14 10.71
C LEU A 207 -16.52 -4.52 11.09
N ARG A 208 -15.66 -5.52 11.29
CA ARG A 208 -16.01 -6.86 11.77
C ARG A 208 -16.36 -6.85 13.28
N PRO A 209 -17.22 -7.75 13.78
CA PRO A 209 -17.45 -7.90 15.22
C PRO A 209 -16.16 -8.31 15.98
N TRP A 210 -15.90 -7.67 17.12
CA TRP A 210 -14.67 -7.88 17.92
C TRP A 210 -14.58 -9.26 18.57
N ASP A 211 -15.72 -9.92 18.77
CA ASP A 211 -15.86 -11.16 19.54
C ASP A 211 -15.18 -12.38 18.89
N GLU A 212 -14.55 -12.19 17.72
CA GLU A 212 -13.98 -13.24 16.87
C GLU A 212 -12.46 -13.14 16.66
N ARG A 213 -11.75 -12.24 17.37
CA ARG A 213 -10.30 -11.99 17.19
C ARG A 213 -9.44 -12.70 18.23
N ASP A 214 -8.40 -13.41 17.78
CA ASP A 214 -7.37 -14.04 18.65
C ASP A 214 -6.33 -12.99 19.11
N GLU A 215 -5.88 -13.06 20.37
CA GLU A 215 -4.93 -12.11 20.98
C GLU A 215 -3.62 -12.00 20.18
N GLU A 216 -3.17 -13.10 19.58
CA GLU A 216 -1.96 -13.11 18.74
C GLU A 216 -2.15 -12.39 17.41
N GLU A 217 -3.36 -12.40 16.83
CA GLU A 217 -3.68 -11.66 15.61
C GLU A 217 -3.55 -10.16 15.85
N VAL A 218 -4.07 -9.72 17.01
CA VAL A 218 -4.07 -8.31 17.43
C VAL A 218 -2.65 -7.78 17.58
N GLU A 219 -1.72 -8.52 18.20
CA GLU A 219 -0.33 -8.05 18.37
C GLU A 219 0.40 -7.85 17.03
N THR A 220 0.22 -8.80 16.10
CA THR A 220 0.82 -8.73 14.76
C THR A 220 0.29 -7.53 13.98
N GLU A 221 -1.02 -7.31 14.04
CA GLU A 221 -1.70 -6.20 13.41
C GLU A 221 -1.23 -4.86 13.99
N ILE A 222 -1.14 -4.73 15.32
CA ILE A 222 -0.59 -3.53 15.98
C ILE A 222 0.80 -3.17 15.42
N GLN A 223 1.66 -4.18 15.23
CA GLN A 223 3.00 -3.93 14.72
C GLN A 223 3.01 -3.54 13.24
N LEU A 224 2.18 -4.16 12.39
CA LEU A 224 2.07 -3.80 10.97
C LEU A 224 1.45 -2.40 10.78
N VAL A 225 0.50 -2.05 11.63
CA VAL A 225 -0.05 -0.68 11.70
C VAL A 225 1.05 0.31 12.07
N ALA A 226 1.87 0.01 13.08
CA ALA A 226 2.97 0.89 13.48
C ALA A 226 4.01 1.07 12.36
N GLU A 227 4.29 0.03 11.58
CA GLU A 227 5.17 0.10 10.40
C GLU A 227 4.55 0.97 9.30
N ALA A 228 3.27 0.77 8.99
CA ALA A 228 2.56 1.62 8.02
C ALA A 228 2.51 3.09 8.46
N GLU A 229 2.32 3.37 9.75
CA GLU A 229 2.38 4.73 10.33
C GLU A 229 3.80 5.33 10.20
N LEU A 230 4.84 4.52 10.42
CA LEU A 230 6.23 4.96 10.25
C LEU A 230 6.54 5.27 8.78
N GLU A 231 6.15 4.38 7.86
CA GLU A 231 6.34 4.55 6.42
C GLU A 231 5.63 5.79 5.86
N THR A 232 4.53 6.21 6.50
CA THR A 232 3.72 7.36 6.10
C THR A 232 4.02 8.64 6.88
N SER A 233 4.97 8.59 7.83
CA SER A 233 5.33 9.73 8.69
C SER A 233 5.79 10.98 7.92
N GLY A 234 6.33 10.81 6.70
CA GLY A 234 6.74 11.90 5.81
C GLY A 234 5.61 12.66 5.11
N CYS A 235 4.35 12.21 5.23
CA CYS A 235 3.20 12.81 4.56
C CYS A 235 3.04 14.32 4.78
N ILE A 236 3.21 14.77 6.02
CA ILE A 236 3.05 16.19 6.38
C ILE A 236 4.06 17.06 5.63
N ALA A 237 5.32 16.61 5.58
CA ALA A 237 6.39 17.34 4.91
C ALA A 237 6.13 17.46 3.40
N LEU A 238 5.70 16.37 2.77
CA LEU A 238 5.34 16.37 1.35
C LEU A 238 4.10 17.25 1.06
N LEU A 239 3.07 17.20 1.91
CA LEU A 239 1.90 18.07 1.79
C LEU A 239 2.28 19.55 1.88
N GLN A 240 3.17 19.91 2.81
CA GLN A 240 3.65 21.28 2.98
C GLN A 240 4.43 21.80 1.75
N GLN A 241 5.14 20.92 1.04
CA GLN A 241 5.82 21.27 -0.21
C GLN A 241 4.83 21.58 -1.34
N VAL A 242 3.68 20.89 -1.37
CA VAL A 242 2.62 21.13 -2.37
C VAL A 242 1.85 22.41 -2.07
N ASP A 243 1.30 22.51 -0.86
CA ASP A 243 0.57 23.69 -0.38
C ASP A 243 0.46 23.60 1.16
N PRO A 244 1.11 24.51 1.92
CA PRO A 244 1.00 24.54 3.38
C PRO A 244 -0.44 24.63 3.89
N GLY A 245 -1.35 25.20 3.11
CA GLY A 245 -2.78 25.26 3.42
C GLY A 245 -3.45 23.89 3.44
N LEU A 246 -2.98 22.92 2.65
CA LEU A 246 -3.48 21.54 2.64
C LEU A 246 -3.01 20.73 3.85
N ALA A 247 -1.83 21.04 4.40
CA ALA A 247 -1.34 20.35 5.59
C ALA A 247 -2.23 20.60 6.81
N ARG A 248 -2.89 21.76 6.88
CA ARG A 248 -3.73 22.16 8.03
C ARG A 248 -4.95 21.24 8.27
N PRO A 249 -5.86 20.99 7.31
CA PRO A 249 -6.98 20.06 7.52
C PRO A 249 -6.49 18.64 7.86
N TYR A 250 -5.36 18.22 7.28
CA TYR A 250 -4.75 16.92 7.57
C TYR A 250 -4.26 16.80 9.01
N ILE A 251 -3.49 17.79 9.50
CA ILE A 251 -3.03 17.85 10.90
C ILE A 251 -4.23 17.88 11.84
N GLY A 252 -5.24 18.70 11.55
CA GLY A 252 -6.46 18.77 12.35
C GLY A 252 -7.21 17.45 12.46
N ALA A 253 -7.24 16.64 11.39
CA ALA A 253 -7.82 15.30 11.42
C ALA A 253 -7.00 14.35 12.33
N ARG A 254 -5.67 14.40 12.29
CA ARG A 254 -4.81 13.57 13.17
C ARG A 254 -4.97 13.97 14.64
N ASP A 255 -4.97 15.27 14.93
CA ASP A 255 -5.13 15.78 16.29
C ASP A 255 -6.50 15.40 16.88
N ALA A 256 -7.55 15.40 16.05
CA ALA A 256 -8.90 15.03 16.44
C ALA A 256 -9.04 13.55 16.87
N LEU A 257 -8.16 12.65 16.41
CA LEU A 257 -8.17 11.25 16.85
C LEU A 257 -7.94 11.12 18.37
N HIS A 258 -7.08 11.98 18.92
CA HIS A 258 -6.74 11.98 20.35
C HIS A 258 -7.59 12.96 21.17
N ASP A 259 -8.49 13.70 20.52
CA ASP A 259 -9.42 14.60 21.19
C ASP A 259 -10.57 13.80 21.87
N LYS A 260 -11.06 14.33 22.99
CA LYS A 260 -12.23 13.79 23.72
C LYS A 260 -13.54 14.38 23.21
N ASN A 261 -13.51 15.12 22.11
CA ASN A 261 -14.69 15.72 21.50
C ASN A 261 -15.60 14.64 20.88
N ALA A 262 -16.89 14.66 21.24
CA ALA A 262 -17.88 13.76 20.67
C ALA A 262 -18.04 13.95 19.14
N ASP A 263 -17.73 15.13 18.60
CA ASP A 263 -17.81 15.41 17.16
C ASP A 263 -16.53 15.07 16.38
N ARG A 264 -15.56 14.39 17.02
CA ARG A 264 -14.26 14.08 16.40
C ARG A 264 -14.39 13.25 15.11
N ALA A 265 -15.33 12.30 15.06
CA ALA A 265 -15.54 11.46 13.88
C ALA A 265 -15.97 12.31 12.67
N ARG A 266 -16.93 13.20 12.86
CA ARG A 266 -17.38 14.15 11.83
C ARG A 266 -16.26 15.08 11.39
N HIS A 267 -15.49 15.58 12.34
CA HIS A 267 -14.36 16.46 12.07
C HIS A 267 -13.31 15.73 11.21
N ILE A 268 -12.88 14.53 11.60
CA ILE A 268 -11.93 13.70 10.84
C ILE A 268 -12.45 13.49 9.42
N LEU A 269 -13.63 12.89 9.27
CA LEU A 269 -14.15 12.51 7.96
C LEU A 269 -14.37 13.71 7.02
N SER A 270 -14.77 14.85 7.56
CA SER A 270 -14.94 16.08 6.77
C SER A 270 -13.60 16.68 6.35
N SER A 271 -12.62 16.72 7.25
CA SER A 271 -11.26 17.19 6.98
C SER A 271 -10.54 16.35 5.92
N LEU A 272 -10.66 15.02 5.98
CA LEU A 272 -10.07 14.13 4.96
C LEU A 272 -10.73 14.35 3.59
N ARG A 273 -12.05 14.53 3.54
CA ARG A 273 -12.79 14.80 2.30
C ARG A 273 -12.37 16.14 1.68
N GLU A 274 -12.22 17.18 2.49
CA GLU A 274 -11.75 18.49 2.06
C GLU A 274 -10.33 18.39 1.49
N LEU A 275 -9.41 17.79 2.24
CA LEU A 275 -8.02 17.58 1.85
C LEU A 275 -7.91 16.98 0.44
N TRP A 276 -8.59 15.88 0.17
CA TRP A 276 -8.48 15.18 -1.12
C TRP A 276 -9.07 15.96 -2.28
N ASN A 277 -10.19 16.63 -2.04
CA ASN A 277 -10.85 17.44 -3.06
C ASN A 277 -9.96 18.58 -3.55
N HIS A 278 -9.12 19.13 -2.67
CA HIS A 278 -8.18 20.17 -3.02
C HIS A 278 -6.82 19.63 -3.48
N LEU A 279 -6.31 18.55 -2.88
CA LEU A 279 -4.99 17.99 -3.20
C LEU A 279 -4.84 17.65 -4.68
N LEU A 280 -5.76 16.86 -5.26
CA LEU A 280 -5.65 16.46 -6.66
C LEU A 280 -5.72 17.66 -7.62
N ARG A 281 -6.42 18.74 -7.24
CA ARG A 281 -6.46 19.98 -8.04
C ARG A 281 -5.14 20.76 -7.96
N ARG A 282 -4.42 20.65 -6.84
CA ARG A 282 -3.07 21.23 -6.70
C ARG A 282 -2.03 20.41 -7.46
N LEU A 283 -2.07 19.09 -7.35
CA LEU A 283 -1.13 18.20 -8.05
C LEU A 283 -1.35 18.17 -9.56
N ALA A 284 -2.60 18.32 -10.00
CA ALA A 284 -2.98 18.26 -11.40
C ALA A 284 -3.96 19.41 -11.73
N PRO A 285 -3.48 20.65 -11.93
CA PRO A 285 -4.28 21.83 -12.28
C PRO A 285 -5.12 21.66 -13.55
N ASP A 286 -6.26 22.35 -13.62
CA ASP A 286 -7.25 22.20 -14.69
C ASP A 286 -6.68 22.46 -16.08
N ASP A 287 -5.90 23.54 -16.20
CA ASP A 287 -5.24 23.99 -17.43
C ASP A 287 -4.21 22.98 -17.93
N LEU A 288 -3.37 22.47 -17.03
CA LEU A 288 -2.33 21.49 -17.37
C LEU A 288 -2.94 20.15 -17.79
N VAL A 289 -3.94 19.66 -17.06
CA VAL A 289 -4.59 18.39 -17.39
C VAL A 289 -5.38 18.52 -18.69
N ALA A 290 -6.10 19.63 -18.90
CA ALA A 290 -6.84 19.86 -20.14
C ALA A 290 -5.91 19.94 -21.37
N ALA A 291 -4.71 20.51 -21.23
CA ALA A 291 -3.71 20.52 -22.30
C ALA A 291 -3.10 19.13 -22.58
N TRP A 292 -3.04 18.26 -21.57
CA TRP A 292 -2.49 16.91 -21.69
C TRP A 292 -3.48 15.89 -22.29
N ILE A 293 -4.77 15.98 -21.97
CA ILE A 293 -5.82 15.03 -22.41
C ILE A 293 -5.82 14.74 -23.92
N PRO A 294 -5.62 15.72 -24.83
CA PRO A 294 -5.55 15.45 -26.27
C PRO A 294 -4.52 14.39 -26.68
N GLY A 295 -3.45 14.22 -25.91
CA GLY A 295 -2.40 13.21 -26.15
C GLY A 295 -2.74 11.81 -25.64
N VAL A 296 -3.87 11.61 -24.96
CA VAL A 296 -4.27 10.34 -24.36
C VAL A 296 -5.09 9.51 -25.35
N LEU A 297 -4.72 8.25 -25.56
CA LEU A 297 -5.37 7.34 -26.52
C LEU A 297 -6.84 7.03 -26.18
N ASN A 298 -7.19 7.02 -24.89
CA ASN A 298 -8.56 6.78 -24.42
C ASN A 298 -9.07 7.97 -23.57
N GLN A 299 -9.75 8.90 -24.24
CA GLN A 299 -10.25 10.14 -23.61
C GLN A 299 -11.61 9.98 -22.91
N LYS A 300 -12.18 8.76 -22.89
CA LYS A 300 -13.51 8.52 -22.33
C LYS A 300 -13.53 8.87 -20.84
N ASP A 301 -14.53 9.65 -20.43
CA ASP A 301 -14.78 10.04 -19.04
C ASP A 301 -13.62 10.83 -18.37
N LEU A 302 -12.73 11.45 -19.16
CA LEU A 302 -11.65 12.31 -18.64
C LEU A 302 -12.08 13.76 -18.39
N LEU A 303 -13.16 14.20 -19.05
CA LEU A 303 -13.78 15.50 -18.84
C LEU A 303 -15.23 15.34 -18.42
N HIS A 304 -15.65 16.15 -17.46
CA HIS A 304 -17.05 16.32 -17.09
C HIS A 304 -17.35 17.82 -17.06
N GLU A 305 -18.35 18.26 -17.85
CA GLU A 305 -18.68 19.69 -18.03
C GLU A 305 -17.47 20.56 -18.40
N GLY A 306 -16.57 20.02 -19.24
CA GLY A 306 -15.35 20.70 -19.68
C GLY A 306 -14.22 20.77 -18.64
N LYS A 307 -14.40 20.16 -17.45
CA LYS A 307 -13.37 20.11 -16.40
C LYS A 307 -12.75 18.72 -16.25
N PRO A 308 -11.45 18.62 -15.94
CA PRO A 308 -10.80 17.34 -15.66
C PRO A 308 -11.44 16.59 -14.50
N THR A 309 -11.81 15.34 -14.75
CA THR A 309 -12.34 14.44 -13.73
C THR A 309 -11.25 14.02 -12.74
N ARG A 310 -11.65 13.45 -11.60
CA ARG A 310 -10.69 12.86 -10.64
C ARG A 310 -9.81 11.81 -11.32
N ARG A 311 -10.40 11.00 -12.20
CA ARG A 311 -9.70 10.03 -13.05
C ARG A 311 -8.62 10.70 -13.90
N ALA A 312 -8.96 11.75 -14.63
CA ALA A 312 -7.97 12.48 -15.45
C ALA A 312 -6.80 13.02 -14.61
N ARG A 313 -7.07 13.51 -13.39
CA ARG A 313 -6.03 14.03 -12.50
C ARG A 313 -5.08 12.97 -11.98
N VAL A 314 -5.61 11.81 -11.56
CA VAL A 314 -4.76 10.68 -11.10
C VAL A 314 -3.90 10.18 -12.25
N LEU A 315 -4.48 9.99 -13.44
CA LEU A 315 -3.71 9.61 -14.64
C LEU A 315 -2.62 10.64 -14.97
N TYR A 316 -2.95 11.92 -14.87
CA TYR A 316 -1.98 13.00 -15.07
C TYR A 316 -0.84 12.93 -14.04
N VAL A 317 -1.11 12.68 -12.77
CA VAL A 317 -0.05 12.53 -11.74
C VAL A 317 0.84 11.32 -12.05
N CYS A 318 0.28 10.23 -12.56
CA CYS A 318 1.01 8.98 -12.85
C CYS A 318 1.76 9.00 -14.20
N ARG A 319 1.55 10.03 -15.04
CA ARG A 319 1.95 10.03 -16.47
C ARG A 319 3.43 9.75 -16.76
N GLU A 320 4.33 10.02 -15.81
CA GLU A 320 5.78 9.84 -16.01
C GLU A 320 6.29 8.47 -15.54
N LEU A 321 5.46 7.70 -14.83
CA LEU A 321 5.81 6.36 -14.37
C LEU A 321 5.95 5.37 -15.53
N ASN A 322 5.31 5.64 -16.68
CA ASN A 322 5.32 4.79 -17.88
C ASN A 322 5.07 3.30 -17.58
N ASN A 323 4.19 3.04 -16.61
CA ASN A 323 3.76 1.71 -16.22
C ASN A 323 2.23 1.70 -16.12
N ASP A 324 1.60 1.17 -17.17
CA ASP A 324 0.14 1.15 -17.29
C ASP A 324 -0.51 0.32 -16.16
N PRO A 325 -0.02 -0.89 -15.80
CA PRO A 325 -0.58 -1.66 -14.68
C PRO A 325 -0.57 -0.91 -13.34
N LEU A 326 0.50 -0.18 -13.04
CA LEU A 326 0.60 0.66 -11.85
C LEU A 326 -0.38 1.83 -11.89
N THR A 327 -0.51 2.46 -13.06
CA THR A 327 -1.44 3.57 -13.26
C THR A 327 -2.89 3.11 -13.08
N ASP A 328 -3.24 1.94 -13.62
CA ASP A 328 -4.55 1.31 -13.45
C ASP A 328 -4.80 0.92 -11.99
N PHE A 329 -3.79 0.39 -11.29
CA PHE A 329 -3.87 0.11 -9.86
C PHE A 329 -4.20 1.36 -9.04
N LEU A 330 -3.44 2.45 -9.21
CA LEU A 330 -3.66 3.71 -8.49
C LEU A 330 -5.03 4.32 -8.77
N MET A 331 -5.52 4.15 -10.00
CA MET A 331 -6.85 4.56 -10.41
C MET A 331 -7.94 3.80 -9.65
N HIS A 332 -7.82 2.48 -9.55
CA HIS A 332 -8.76 1.64 -8.82
C HIS A 332 -8.67 1.87 -7.32
N ASP A 333 -7.46 2.02 -6.78
CA ASP A 333 -7.23 2.26 -5.35
C ASP A 333 -7.80 3.62 -4.91
N THR A 334 -7.59 4.68 -5.70
CA THR A 334 -8.20 6.00 -5.42
C THR A 334 -9.74 5.91 -5.42
N ARG A 335 -10.33 5.08 -6.28
CA ARG A 335 -11.78 4.87 -6.29
C ARG A 335 -12.25 4.08 -5.06
N ALA A 336 -11.51 3.05 -4.67
CA ALA A 336 -11.82 2.25 -3.48
C ALA A 336 -11.72 3.09 -2.20
N LEU A 337 -10.69 3.93 -2.07
CA LEU A 337 -10.55 4.89 -0.97
C LEU A 337 -11.77 5.79 -0.81
N VAL A 338 -12.27 6.36 -1.91
CA VAL A 338 -13.47 7.21 -1.90
C VAL A 338 -14.69 6.43 -1.43
N LYS A 339 -14.86 5.20 -1.94
CA LYS A 339 -15.97 4.32 -1.55
C LYS A 339 -15.88 3.89 -0.08
N LEU A 340 -14.68 3.67 0.42
CA LEU A 340 -14.43 3.34 1.82
C LEU A 340 -14.77 4.54 2.71
N ILE A 341 -14.38 5.76 2.37
CA ILE A 341 -14.82 6.94 3.13
C ILE A 341 -16.33 7.16 3.05
N GLU A 342 -16.97 6.95 1.90
CA GLU A 342 -18.43 6.99 1.79
C GLU A 342 -19.08 5.98 2.76
N LEU A 343 -18.52 4.77 2.88
CA LEU A 343 -18.96 3.78 3.84
C LEU A 343 -18.81 4.26 5.28
N PHE A 344 -17.62 4.73 5.68
CA PHE A 344 -17.37 5.19 7.06
C PHE A 344 -18.21 6.42 7.43
N ASN A 345 -18.46 7.33 6.49
CA ASN A 345 -19.45 8.41 6.68
C ASN A 345 -20.84 7.84 6.92
N ARG A 346 -21.25 6.84 6.14
CA ARG A 346 -22.57 6.21 6.31
C ARG A 346 -22.70 5.46 7.62
N VAL A 347 -21.65 4.74 8.04
CA VAL A 347 -21.61 4.09 9.36
C VAL A 347 -21.75 5.15 10.46
N HIS A 348 -21.01 6.27 10.37
CA HIS A 348 -21.14 7.36 11.33
C HIS A 348 -22.52 8.04 11.34
N GLU A 349 -23.26 8.06 10.22
CA GLU A 349 -24.63 8.56 10.18
C GLU A 349 -25.64 7.62 10.87
N LEU A 350 -25.35 6.31 10.87
CA LEU A 350 -26.25 5.26 11.35
C LEU A 350 -25.93 4.80 12.77
N GLU A 351 -24.66 4.81 13.15
CA GLU A 351 -24.18 4.55 14.50
C GLU A 351 -23.93 5.85 15.25
N THR A 352 -24.08 5.83 16.57
CA THR A 352 -23.87 7.03 17.39
C THR A 352 -22.42 7.48 17.41
N ASP A 353 -21.44 6.56 17.33
CA ASP A 353 -20.00 6.89 17.37
C ASP A 353 -19.15 5.82 16.67
N LEU A 354 -18.20 6.24 15.82
CA LEU A 354 -17.13 5.38 15.32
C LEU A 354 -16.11 5.11 16.44
N THR A 355 -15.56 3.89 16.48
CA THR A 355 -14.53 3.52 17.45
C THR A 355 -13.18 4.17 17.15
N ASP A 356 -12.30 4.26 18.15
CA ASP A 356 -10.94 4.78 17.96
C ASP A 356 -10.15 3.96 16.91
N GLU A 357 -10.37 2.64 16.87
CA GLU A 357 -9.73 1.75 15.88
C GLU A 357 -10.24 2.03 14.46
N GLN A 358 -11.56 2.21 14.28
CA GLN A 358 -12.16 2.59 13.00
C GLN A 358 -11.63 3.95 12.51
N LEU A 359 -11.55 4.94 13.41
CA LEU A 359 -11.01 6.26 13.09
C LEU A 359 -9.51 6.19 12.76
N ARG A 360 -8.74 5.39 13.49
CA ARG A 360 -7.32 5.15 13.20
C ARG A 360 -7.14 4.47 11.85
N ALA A 361 -7.98 3.50 11.51
CA ALA A 361 -7.88 2.77 10.24
C ALA A 361 -8.16 3.66 9.03
N ILE A 362 -9.18 4.52 9.11
CA ILE A 362 -9.47 5.44 7.99
C ILE A 362 -8.38 6.51 7.85
N LEU A 363 -7.79 6.97 8.97
CA LEU A 363 -6.62 7.84 8.95
C LEU A 363 -5.41 7.14 8.33
N LEU A 364 -5.09 5.91 8.76
CA LEU A 364 -3.97 5.15 8.22
C LEU A 364 -4.10 4.89 6.72
N LYS A 365 -5.30 4.51 6.26
CA LYS A 365 -5.55 4.34 4.82
C LYS A 365 -5.40 5.66 4.07
N THR A 366 -5.82 6.77 4.67
CA THR A 366 -5.61 8.10 4.08
C THR A 366 -4.12 8.48 4.04
N ASP A 367 -3.39 8.23 5.13
CA ASP A 367 -1.95 8.47 5.26
C ASP A 367 -1.19 7.71 4.19
N SER A 368 -1.54 6.44 3.99
CA SER A 368 -0.94 5.58 2.98
C SER A 368 -1.13 6.16 1.57
N TRP A 369 -2.37 6.46 1.20
CA TRP A 369 -2.69 6.98 -0.12
C TRP A 369 -2.05 8.35 -0.38
N LEU A 370 -2.07 9.24 0.62
CA LEU A 370 -1.41 10.54 0.56
C LEU A 370 0.09 10.39 0.34
N MET A 371 0.76 9.55 1.14
CA MET A 371 2.19 9.30 0.98
C MET A 371 2.47 8.85 -0.45
N TYR A 372 1.67 7.91 -0.94
CA TYR A 372 1.93 7.27 -2.21
C TYR A 372 1.75 8.24 -3.39
N ILE A 373 0.61 8.95 -3.45
CA ILE A 373 0.36 9.92 -4.53
C ILE A 373 1.32 11.11 -4.49
N LEU A 374 1.73 11.55 -3.29
CA LEU A 374 2.69 12.64 -3.12
C LEU A 374 4.10 12.22 -3.53
N GLN A 375 4.54 11.00 -3.21
CA GLN A 375 5.83 10.48 -3.65
C GLN A 375 5.90 10.35 -5.17
N ILE A 376 4.82 9.86 -5.80
CA ILE A 376 4.71 9.82 -7.26
C ILE A 376 4.79 11.24 -7.84
N SER A 377 4.06 12.18 -7.25
CA SER A 377 4.08 13.56 -7.73
C SER A 377 5.42 14.25 -7.50
N ALA A 378 6.09 14.02 -6.37
CA ALA A 378 7.40 14.58 -6.04
C ALA A 378 8.50 14.09 -7.00
N GLY A 379 8.43 12.80 -7.39
CA GLY A 379 9.28 12.26 -8.46
C GLY A 379 9.16 13.01 -9.78
N ASN A 380 8.00 13.64 -10.05
CA ASN A 380 7.79 14.48 -11.23
C ASN A 380 8.29 15.93 -11.04
N PHE A 381 8.39 16.42 -9.80
CA PHE A 381 8.77 17.82 -9.50
C PHE A 381 10.29 18.05 -9.44
N HIS A 382 11.10 17.00 -9.31
CA HIS A 382 12.56 17.10 -9.23
C HIS A 382 13.28 17.01 -10.59
N LYS A 383 12.65 17.48 -11.68
CA LYS A 383 13.26 17.61 -13.01
C LYS A 383 13.48 19.07 -13.41
#